data_AF-A0A930MTE1-F1
#
_entry.id   AF-A0A930MTE1-F1
#
_cell.length_a   1.000
_cell.length_b   1.000
_cell.length_c   1.000
_cell.angle_alpha   90.00
_cell.angle_beta   90.00
_cell.angle_gamma   90.00
#
_symmetry.space_group_name_H-M   'P 1'
#
loop_
_entity.id
_entity.type
_entity.pdbx_description
1 polymer ?
#
loop_
_entity_poly.entity_id
_entity_poly.type
_entity_poly.pdbx_seq_one_letter_code
_entity_poly.pdbx_strand_id
1 'polypeptide(L)'
;MILKHGSKDFISGQSMDFTQFKAANIDIHHIFPRSYCIKRGFPEEKWDSVINKTPISYITNREIGGIAPSEYLKRISAKVDRSDLMKYLSSHWITMEDCEANDFDAFMRHRATALLDAIAAAMGKRIVGRDSEEIVLKFGSSV
;
A
#
# COMPACT_ATOMS: atom_id res chain seq x y z
N MET A 1 12.27 -0.12 4.25
CA MET A 1 11.54 0.83 5.13
C MET A 1 10.26 0.25 5.67
N ILE A 2 9.34 -0.26 4.83
CA ILE A 2 8.07 -0.88 5.27
C ILE A 2 8.31 -1.97 6.34
N LEU A 3 9.18 -2.95 6.05
CA LEU A 3 9.56 -4.00 7.01
C LEU A 3 10.19 -3.45 8.31
N LYS A 4 10.96 -2.36 8.22
CA LYS A 4 11.59 -1.70 9.38
C LYS A 4 10.61 -0.87 10.20
N HIS A 5 9.49 -0.46 9.60
CA HIS A 5 8.41 0.28 10.25
C HIS A 5 7.45 -0.67 11.01
N GLY A 6 7.75 -1.97 11.07
CA GLY A 6 6.90 -2.94 11.77
C GLY A 6 5.59 -3.20 11.03
N SER A 7 5.63 -3.21 9.70
CA SER A 7 4.49 -3.55 8.85
C SER A 7 3.87 -4.90 9.24
N LYS A 8 2.54 -5.00 9.27
CA LYS A 8 1.80 -6.19 9.72
C LYS A 8 0.92 -6.80 8.63
N ASP A 9 0.76 -8.12 8.66
CA ASP A 9 -0.20 -8.81 7.78
C ASP A 9 -1.62 -8.28 7.99
N PHE A 10 -2.38 -8.11 6.90
CA PHE A 10 -3.73 -7.55 6.98
C PHE A 10 -4.72 -8.48 7.66
N ILE A 11 -4.44 -9.79 7.69
CA ILE A 11 -5.31 -10.79 8.31
C ILE A 11 -4.75 -11.22 9.67
N SER A 12 -3.54 -11.77 9.68
CA SER A 12 -2.98 -12.38 10.89
C SER A 12 -2.39 -11.38 11.88
N GLY A 13 -2.21 -10.12 11.49
CA GLY A 13 -1.55 -9.10 12.31
C GLY A 13 -0.07 -9.37 12.61
N GLN A 14 0.49 -10.43 12.05
CA GLN A 14 1.88 -10.84 12.26
C GLN A 14 2.84 -9.87 11.58
N SER A 15 4.01 -9.67 12.19
CA SER A 15 5.04 -8.78 11.64
C SER A 15 5.56 -9.29 10.30
N MET A 16 5.53 -8.45 9.28
CA MET A 16 6.26 -8.68 8.03
C MET A 16 7.74 -8.40 8.28
N ASP A 17 8.47 -9.39 8.80
CA ASP A 17 9.91 -9.34 9.01
C ASP A 17 10.63 -10.48 8.26
N PHE A 18 11.95 -10.34 8.11
CA PHE A 18 12.79 -11.28 7.36
C PHE A 18 12.74 -12.72 7.90
N THR A 19 12.47 -12.90 9.18
CA THR A 19 12.34 -14.21 9.82
C THR A 19 11.06 -14.92 9.38
N GLN A 20 9.98 -14.17 9.16
CA GLN A 20 8.68 -14.71 8.73
C GLN A 20 8.56 -14.90 7.22
N PHE A 21 9.47 -14.31 6.42
CA PHE A 21 9.44 -14.38 4.95
C PHE A 21 9.36 -15.81 4.40
N LYS A 22 10.11 -16.75 5.00
CA LYS A 22 10.08 -18.16 4.59
C LYS A 22 8.90 -18.96 5.16
N ALA A 23 8.44 -18.61 6.36
CA ALA A 23 7.39 -19.39 7.04
C ALA A 23 5.98 -19.06 6.52
N ALA A 24 5.72 -17.79 6.18
CA ALA A 24 4.42 -17.31 5.73
C ALA A 24 4.33 -17.09 4.20
N ASN A 25 5.37 -17.49 3.45
CA ASN A 25 5.51 -17.22 2.02
C ASN A 25 5.18 -15.75 1.69
N ILE A 26 5.83 -14.83 2.40
CA ILE A 26 5.62 -13.39 2.21
C ILE A 26 6.19 -13.01 0.85
N ASP A 27 5.40 -12.33 0.04
CA ASP A 27 5.80 -11.80 -1.25
C ASP A 27 5.24 -10.38 -1.44
N ILE A 28 5.80 -9.65 -2.39
CA ILE A 28 5.45 -8.25 -2.69
C ILE A 28 4.34 -8.25 -3.73
N HIS A 29 3.16 -7.78 -3.33
CA HIS A 29 1.98 -7.75 -4.19
C HIS A 29 1.34 -6.38 -4.27
N HIS A 30 0.51 -6.19 -5.30
CA HIS A 30 -0.18 -4.93 -5.52
C HIS A 30 -1.30 -4.70 -4.50
N ILE A 31 -1.45 -3.47 -4.01
CA ILE A 31 -2.55 -3.10 -3.08
C ILE A 31 -3.82 -2.89 -3.90
N PHE A 32 -3.75 -2.04 -4.92
CA PHE A 32 -4.72 -2.03 -6.01
C PHE A 32 -4.32 -3.12 -7.01
N PRO A 33 -5.07 -4.24 -7.13
CA PRO A 33 -4.62 -5.39 -7.89
C PRO A 33 -4.42 -5.10 -9.38
N ARG A 34 -3.38 -5.68 -9.99
CA ARG A 34 -3.06 -5.49 -11.42
C ARG A 34 -4.27 -5.66 -12.34
N SER A 35 -5.05 -6.73 -12.18
CA SER A 35 -6.22 -6.99 -13.01
C SER A 35 -7.33 -5.94 -12.83
N TYR A 36 -7.47 -5.39 -11.63
CA TYR A 36 -8.39 -4.29 -11.37
C TYR A 36 -7.90 -3.02 -12.09
N CYS A 37 -6.62 -2.66 -11.93
CA CYS A 37 -6.04 -1.48 -12.56
C CYS A 37 -6.12 -1.50 -14.09
N ILE A 38 -5.81 -2.65 -14.72
CA ILE A 38 -5.93 -2.84 -16.17
C ILE A 38 -7.37 -2.62 -16.64
N LYS A 39 -8.35 -3.20 -15.94
CA LYS A 39 -9.78 -3.04 -16.27
C LYS A 39 -10.27 -1.60 -16.13
N ARG A 40 -9.69 -0.84 -15.20
CA ARG A 40 -9.99 0.58 -14.97
C ARG A 40 -9.24 1.52 -15.92
N GLY A 41 -8.30 1.01 -16.71
CA GLY A 41 -7.49 1.82 -17.61
C GLY A 41 -6.49 2.72 -16.88
N PHE A 42 -6.05 2.34 -15.68
CA PHE A 42 -5.03 3.12 -14.98
C PHE A 42 -3.66 2.99 -15.66
N PRO A 43 -2.81 4.05 -15.62
CA PRO A 43 -1.49 4.01 -16.25
C PRO A 43 -0.56 2.99 -15.59
N GLU A 44 0.13 2.18 -16.40
CA GLU A 44 1.02 1.11 -15.92
C GLU A 44 2.18 1.63 -15.07
N GLU A 45 2.73 2.78 -15.43
CA GLU A 45 3.76 3.46 -14.68
C GLU A 45 3.32 3.82 -13.25
N LYS A 46 2.01 3.99 -13.02
CA LYS A 46 1.46 4.22 -11.68
C LYS A 46 1.19 2.90 -10.97
N TRP A 47 0.38 2.02 -11.57
CA TRP A 47 -0.09 0.83 -10.86
C TRP A 47 0.98 -0.24 -10.67
N ASP A 48 2.03 -0.28 -11.51
CA ASP A 48 3.15 -1.21 -11.32
C ASP A 48 4.33 -0.62 -10.50
N SER A 49 4.13 0.57 -9.93
CA SER A 49 5.15 1.22 -9.11
C SER A 49 5.31 0.58 -7.72
N VAL A 50 6.42 0.92 -7.04
CA VAL A 50 6.67 0.54 -5.64
C VAL A 50 5.64 1.12 -4.67
N ILE A 51 4.97 2.23 -5.03
CA ILE A 51 3.96 2.89 -4.20
C ILE A 51 2.73 1.97 -4.08
N ASN A 52 2.36 1.30 -5.16
CA ASN A 52 1.25 0.35 -5.20
C ASN A 52 1.70 -1.08 -4.87
N LYS A 53 2.81 -1.30 -4.16
CA LYS A 53 3.29 -2.64 -3.80
C LYS A 53 3.60 -2.73 -2.29
N THR A 54 3.28 -3.88 -1.67
CA THR A 54 3.57 -4.11 -0.25
C THR A 54 3.79 -5.59 0.05
N PRO A 55 4.64 -5.94 1.04
CA PRO A 55 4.78 -7.32 1.48
C PRO A 55 3.51 -7.78 2.18
N ILE A 56 2.95 -8.90 1.76
CA ILE A 56 1.81 -9.55 2.41
C ILE A 56 2.00 -11.06 2.42
N SER A 57 1.32 -11.75 3.34
CA SER A 57 1.32 -13.21 3.34
C SER A 57 0.58 -13.77 2.13
N TYR A 58 0.90 -15.01 1.75
CA TYR A 58 0.15 -15.75 0.73
C TYR A 58 -1.36 -15.81 1.01
N ILE A 59 -1.75 -15.97 2.29
CA ILE A 59 -3.16 -16.03 2.70
C ILE A 59 -3.85 -14.68 2.42
N THR A 60 -3.24 -13.57 2.83
CA THR A 60 -3.76 -12.23 2.53
C THR A 60 -3.84 -11.98 1.03
N ASN A 61 -2.82 -12.36 0.27
CA ASN A 61 -2.83 -12.19 -1.19
C ASN A 61 -3.99 -12.94 -1.86
N ARG A 62 -4.34 -14.14 -1.38
CA ARG A 62 -5.50 -14.89 -1.88
C ARG A 62 -6.83 -14.18 -1.62
N GLU A 63 -6.97 -13.48 -0.50
CA GLU A 63 -8.17 -12.70 -0.19
C GLU A 63 -8.27 -11.43 -1.05
N ILE A 64 -7.13 -10.77 -1.31
CA ILE A 64 -7.04 -9.62 -2.21
C ILE A 64 -7.45 -10.01 -3.62
N GLY A 65 -6.86 -11.08 -4.17
CA GLY A 65 -7.16 -11.54 -5.52
C GLY A 65 -7.00 -10.45 -6.59
N GLY A 66 -7.95 -10.36 -7.51
CA GLY A 66 -7.90 -9.47 -8.67
C GLY A 66 -8.97 -8.37 -8.71
N ILE A 67 -9.55 -8.04 -7.55
CA ILE A 67 -10.76 -7.18 -7.42
C ILE A 67 -10.43 -5.81 -6.81
N ALA A 68 -11.44 -4.95 -6.69
CA ALA A 68 -11.27 -3.62 -6.13
C ALA A 68 -10.89 -3.66 -4.64
N PRO A 69 -10.08 -2.70 -4.14
CA PRO A 69 -9.77 -2.60 -2.73
C PRO A 69 -10.97 -2.59 -1.79
N SER A 70 -12.01 -1.84 -2.13
CA SER A 70 -13.23 -1.80 -1.32
C SER A 70 -13.94 -3.15 -1.23
N GLU A 71 -13.75 -4.04 -2.21
CA GLU A 71 -14.34 -5.37 -2.22
C GLU A 71 -13.53 -6.37 -1.41
N TYR A 72 -12.20 -6.42 -1.59
CA TYR A 72 -11.39 -7.34 -0.79
C TYR A 72 -11.33 -6.90 0.68
N LEU A 73 -11.38 -5.59 0.98
CA LEU A 73 -11.38 -5.12 2.37
C LEU A 73 -12.63 -5.61 3.10
N LYS A 74 -13.80 -5.65 2.45
CA LYS A 74 -15.01 -6.27 3.02
C LYS A 74 -14.80 -7.74 3.38
N ARG A 75 -14.06 -8.49 2.57
CA ARG A 75 -13.74 -9.92 2.84
C ARG A 75 -12.79 -10.05 4.03
N ILE A 76 -11.76 -9.21 4.09
CA ILE A 76 -10.79 -9.21 5.19
C ILE A 76 -11.46 -8.77 6.51
N SER A 77 -12.35 -7.77 6.46
CA SER A 77 -13.11 -7.30 7.64
C SER A 77 -14.08 -8.34 8.21
N ALA A 78 -14.37 -9.43 7.49
CA ALA A 78 -15.11 -10.57 8.04
C ALA A 78 -14.23 -11.49 8.91
N LYS A 79 -12.91 -11.30 8.90
CA LYS A 79 -11.90 -12.13 9.59
C LYS A 79 -11.11 -11.37 10.64
N VAL A 80 -11.11 -10.05 10.56
CA VAL A 80 -10.35 -9.14 11.43
C VAL A 80 -11.23 -7.96 11.80
N ASP A 81 -11.14 -7.55 13.06
CA ASP A 81 -11.78 -6.33 13.52
C ASP A 81 -11.33 -5.11 12.70
N ARG A 82 -12.28 -4.24 12.36
CA ARG A 82 -12.02 -3.04 11.55
C ARG A 82 -10.90 -2.17 12.14
N SER A 83 -10.90 -2.00 13.46
CA SER A 83 -9.90 -1.19 14.16
C SER A 83 -8.49 -1.78 14.04
N ASP A 84 -8.37 -3.11 14.03
CA ASP A 84 -7.10 -3.78 13.84
C ASP A 84 -6.66 -3.79 12.38
N LEU A 85 -7.58 -4.04 11.44
CA LEU A 85 -7.29 -3.89 10.01
C LEU A 85 -6.79 -2.49 9.68
N MET A 86 -7.39 -1.45 10.25
CA MET A 86 -6.94 -0.06 10.10
C MET A 86 -5.51 0.13 10.62
N LYS A 87 -5.16 -0.43 11.79
CA LYS A 87 -3.77 -0.42 12.31
C LYS A 87 -2.82 -1.21 11.41
N TYR A 88 -3.27 -2.32 10.83
CA TYR A 88 -2.43 -3.14 9.98
C TYR A 88 -2.15 -2.43 8.66
N LEU A 89 -3.15 -1.84 8.01
CA LEU A 89 -2.96 -1.03 6.80
C LEU A 89 -2.04 0.17 7.07
N SER A 90 -2.26 0.91 8.17
CA SER A 90 -1.45 2.09 8.49
C SER A 90 0.01 1.74 8.78
N SER A 91 0.31 0.52 9.25
CA SER A 91 1.70 0.05 9.42
C SER A 91 2.49 -0.06 8.11
N HIS A 92 1.82 -0.03 6.95
CA HIS A 92 2.42 0.03 5.61
C HIS A 92 2.27 1.41 4.94
N TRP A 93 1.79 2.42 5.67
CA TRP A 93 1.37 3.72 5.14
C TRP A 93 0.26 3.61 4.09
N ILE A 94 -0.71 2.73 4.33
CA ILE A 94 -1.92 2.59 3.51
C ILE A 94 -3.07 3.26 4.24
N THR A 95 -3.73 4.20 3.58
CA THR A 95 -4.98 4.83 4.02
C THR A 95 -6.15 3.88 3.75
N MET A 96 -6.93 3.53 4.78
CA MET A 96 -8.09 2.66 4.60
C MET A 96 -9.16 3.35 3.75
N GLU A 97 -9.35 4.65 3.95
CA GLU A 97 -10.36 5.48 3.30
C GLU A 97 -10.18 5.51 1.78
N ASP A 98 -8.94 5.71 1.29
CA ASP A 98 -8.63 5.70 -0.14
C ASP A 98 -8.94 4.33 -0.77
N CYS A 99 -8.62 3.24 -0.06
CA CYS A 99 -8.93 1.88 -0.49
C CYS A 99 -10.44 1.61 -0.51
N GLU A 100 -11.20 2.04 0.51
CA GLU A 100 -12.64 1.84 0.57
C GLU A 100 -13.40 2.65 -0.49
N ALA A 101 -12.88 3.83 -0.84
CA ALA A 101 -13.39 4.64 -1.94
C ALA A 101 -12.95 4.12 -3.33
N ASN A 102 -11.99 3.19 -3.38
CA ASN A 102 -11.24 2.84 -4.59
C ASN A 102 -10.60 4.07 -5.28
N ASP A 103 -10.23 5.09 -4.51
CA ASP A 103 -9.60 6.30 -5.03
C ASP A 103 -8.11 6.06 -5.26
N PHE A 104 -7.81 5.55 -6.46
CA PHE A 104 -6.45 5.20 -6.84
C PHE A 104 -5.49 6.40 -6.82
N ASP A 105 -5.94 7.57 -7.28
CA ASP A 105 -5.07 8.75 -7.35
C ASP A 105 -4.82 9.34 -5.96
N ALA A 106 -5.83 9.38 -5.07
CA ALA A 106 -5.63 9.77 -3.66
C ALA A 106 -4.69 8.79 -2.93
N PHE A 107 -4.91 7.49 -3.11
CA PHE A 107 -4.03 6.46 -2.56
C PHE A 107 -2.58 6.65 -2.99
N MET A 108 -2.35 6.84 -4.30
CA MET A 108 -1.01 7.03 -4.84
C MET A 108 -0.33 8.28 -4.27
N ARG A 109 -1.06 9.38 -4.12
CA ARG A 109 -0.55 10.61 -3.49
C ARG A 109 -0.20 10.42 -2.02
N HIS A 110 -1.19 10.03 -1.20
CA HIS A 110 -1.03 9.94 0.25
C HIS A 110 0.10 8.97 0.62
N ARG A 111 0.16 7.83 -0.08
CA ARG A 111 1.21 6.85 0.16
C ARG A 111 2.58 7.30 -0.35
N ALA A 112 2.67 7.98 -1.50
CA ALA A 112 3.93 8.54 -1.97
C ALA A 112 4.50 9.56 -0.98
N THR A 113 3.67 10.48 -0.49
CA THR A 113 4.04 11.46 0.56
C THR A 113 4.57 10.76 1.80
N ALA A 114 3.81 9.81 2.35
CA ALA A 114 4.20 9.09 3.57
C ALA A 114 5.52 8.31 3.40
N LEU A 115 5.72 7.67 2.25
CA LEU A 115 6.98 6.99 1.93
C LEU A 115 8.14 7.98 1.83
N LEU A 116 7.97 9.11 1.14
CA LEU A 116 8.99 10.14 1.03
C LEU A 116 9.34 10.75 2.39
N ASP A 117 8.35 10.96 3.26
CA ASP A 117 8.56 11.44 4.63
C ASP A 117 9.39 10.45 5.45
N ALA A 118 9.07 9.16 5.33
CA ALA A 118 9.84 8.10 5.98
C ALA A 118 11.30 8.05 5.47
N ILE A 119 11.53 8.25 4.16
CA ILE A 119 12.89 8.35 3.59
C ILE A 119 13.61 9.56 4.16
N ALA A 120 12.97 10.74 4.14
CA ALA A 120 13.56 11.99 4.62
C ALA A 120 13.98 11.87 6.09
N ALA A 121 13.10 11.33 6.93
CA ALA A 121 13.37 11.07 8.34
C ALA A 121 14.53 10.09 8.53
N ALA A 122 14.55 8.98 7.80
CA ALA A 122 15.62 7.98 7.89
C ALA A 122 16.98 8.51 7.42
N MET A 123 16.99 9.42 6.44
CA MET A 123 18.21 10.04 5.91
C MET A 123 18.67 11.26 6.74
N GLY A 124 17.81 11.81 7.61
CA GLY A 124 18.05 13.09 8.28
C GLY A 124 18.17 14.26 7.30
N LYS A 125 17.55 14.17 6.12
CA LYS A 125 17.67 15.15 5.04
C LYS A 125 16.31 15.51 4.48
N ARG A 126 16.15 16.79 4.12
CA ARG A 126 14.99 17.25 3.36
C ARG A 126 15.09 16.76 1.91
N ILE A 127 14.04 16.12 1.42
CA ILE A 127 13.90 15.78 -0.01
C ILE A 127 13.41 17.01 -0.75
N VAL A 128 14.13 17.40 -1.80
CA VAL A 128 13.79 18.55 -2.68
C VAL A 128 13.00 18.07 -3.91
N GLY A 129 12.27 18.98 -4.58
CA GLY A 129 11.55 18.68 -5.83
C GLY A 129 10.16 18.05 -5.66
N ARG A 130 9.63 18.04 -4.43
CA ARG A 130 8.28 17.55 -4.06
C ARG A 130 7.12 18.32 -4.69
N ASP A 131 7.41 19.53 -5.13
CA ASP A 131 6.52 20.50 -5.78
C ASP A 131 6.92 20.76 -7.23
N SER A 132 7.85 19.98 -7.78
CA SER A 132 8.28 20.15 -9.17
C SER A 132 7.12 19.90 -10.14
N GLU A 133 7.17 20.56 -11.30
CA GLU A 133 6.16 20.39 -12.36
C GLU A 133 5.99 18.92 -12.76
N GLU A 134 7.09 18.14 -12.79
CA GLU A 134 7.06 16.71 -13.08
C GLU A 134 6.22 15.94 -12.04
N ILE A 135 6.34 16.29 -10.77
CA ILE A 135 5.59 15.65 -9.68
C ILE A 135 4.11 16.03 -9.75
N VAL A 136 3.82 17.32 -9.96
CA VAL A 136 2.43 17.79 -10.10
C VAL A 136 1.77 17.12 -11.32
N LEU A 137 2.48 16.96 -12.43
CA LEU A 137 1.98 16.28 -13.61
C LEU A 137 1.68 14.79 -13.35
N LYS A 138 2.53 14.10 -12.59
CA LYS A 138 2.36 12.67 -12.30
C LYS A 138 1.29 12.39 -11.24
N PHE A 139 1.18 13.22 -10.20
CA PHE A 139 0.35 12.97 -9.03
C PHE A 139 -0.91 13.85 -8.94
N GLY A 140 -0.98 14.92 -9.76
CA GLY A 140 -2.04 15.93 -9.70
C GLY A 140 -1.83 16.99 -8.61
N SER A 141 -0.78 16.86 -7.79
CA SER A 141 -0.40 17.82 -6.75
C SER A 141 1.06 17.58 -6.32
N SER A 142 1.60 18.45 -5.46
CA SER A 142 2.82 18.16 -4.70
C SER A 142 2.61 16.95 -3.78
N VAL A 143 3.70 16.23 -3.47
CA VAL A 143 3.71 15.08 -2.54
C VAL A 143 4.80 15.18 -1.50
#